data_AF-A0A9N7VJ22-F1
#
_entry.id   AF-A0A9N7VJ22-F1
#
_cell.length_a   1.000
_cell.length_b   1.000
_cell.length_c   1.000
_cell.angle_alpha   90.00
_cell.angle_beta   90.00
_cell.angle_gamma   90.00
#
_symmetry.space_group_name_H-M   'P 1'
#
loop_
_entity.id
_entity.type
_entity.pdbx_description
1 polymer ?
#
loop_
_entity_poly.entity_id
_entity_poly.type
_entity_poly.pdbx_seq_one_letter_code
_entity_poly.pdbx_strand_id
1 'polypeptide(L)'
;MADSLSICGEITCMNLIVCLRATSDVVISNTKESGHKGEMANCIYSSLKCRGCRSSVGKVIHSAPSRWASIRSLFLLHRANITCYILDSRSMVRASTITLDLKPVKQNIDEVRKQFQAQLDRMLCLKSRLADRSITSVLEK
;
A
#
# COMPACT_ATOMS: atom_id res chain seq x y z
N MET A 1 1.43 5.13 15.95
CA MET A 1 2.36 4.40 15.06
C MET A 1 1.82 4.32 13.64
N ALA A 2 0.62 3.77 13.47
CA ALA A 2 -0.12 3.70 12.21
C ALA A 2 -1.61 3.42 12.53
N ASP A 3 -2.49 3.58 11.56
CA ASP A 3 -3.90 3.16 11.61
C ASP A 3 -4.23 2.23 10.43
N SER A 4 -5.44 1.67 10.42
CA SER A 4 -5.88 0.72 9.38
C SER A 4 -5.92 1.32 7.97
N LEU A 5 -6.06 2.63 7.82
CA LEU A 5 -6.09 3.30 6.51
C LEU A 5 -4.70 3.38 5.87
N SER A 6 -3.66 3.33 6.70
CA SER A 6 -2.27 3.34 6.23
C SER A 6 -1.76 1.97 5.78
N ILE A 7 -2.44 0.89 6.14
CA ILE A 7 -2.01 -0.49 5.84
C ILE A 7 -2.25 -0.79 4.37
N CYS A 8 -1.24 -1.33 3.69
CA CYS A 8 -1.33 -1.74 2.29
C CYS A 8 -0.95 -3.21 2.04
N GLY A 9 -0.49 -3.92 3.08
CA GLY A 9 -0.06 -5.31 2.93
C GLY A 9 0.32 -5.95 4.24
N GLU A 10 0.54 -7.26 4.18
CA GLU A 10 1.26 -8.01 5.20
C GLU A 10 2.26 -8.97 4.55
N ILE A 11 3.36 -9.26 5.26
CA ILE A 11 4.38 -10.22 4.84
C ILE A 11 4.44 -11.30 5.92
N THR A 12 3.71 -12.39 5.68
CA THR A 12 3.49 -13.47 6.65
C THR A 12 4.78 -14.18 7.04
N CYS A 13 5.66 -14.49 6.08
CA CYS A 13 6.94 -15.17 6.33
C CYS A 13 7.90 -14.38 7.25
N MET A 14 7.72 -13.06 7.37
CA MET A 14 8.51 -12.21 8.25
C MET A 14 7.71 -11.64 9.44
N ASN A 15 6.42 -11.99 9.57
CA ASN A 15 5.51 -11.46 10.57
C ASN A 15 5.46 -9.91 10.58
N LEU A 16 5.35 -9.30 9.38
CA LEU A 16 5.35 -7.85 9.17
C LEU A 16 4.00 -7.32 8.68
N ILE A 17 3.64 -6.13 9.15
CA ILE A 17 2.58 -5.28 8.56
C ILE A 17 3.26 -4.25 7.68
N VAL A 18 2.72 -4.03 6.48
CA VAL A 18 3.22 -3.04 5.53
C VAL A 18 2.30 -1.82 5.56
N CYS A 19 2.88 -0.66 5.86
CA CYS A 19 2.17 0.61 5.89
C CYS A 19 2.77 1.60 4.89
N LEU A 20 1.90 2.35 4.20
CA LEU A 20 2.28 3.49 3.35
C LEU A 20 2.71 4.70 4.18
N ARG A 21 2.19 4.82 5.40
CA ARG A 21 2.42 5.98 6.28
C ARG A 21 2.55 5.51 7.72
N ALA A 22 3.37 6.22 8.49
CA ALA A 22 3.45 6.10 9.94
C ALA A 22 3.24 7.49 10.59
N THR A 23 2.84 7.50 11.86
CA THR A 23 2.71 8.74 12.65
C THR A 23 4.09 9.28 13.03
N SER A 24 4.14 10.53 13.51
CA SER A 24 5.37 11.15 14.01
C SER A 24 5.99 10.43 15.22
N ASP A 25 5.23 9.53 15.87
CA ASP A 25 5.70 8.64 16.93
C ASP A 25 6.64 7.53 16.45
N VAL A 26 6.79 7.36 15.14
CA VAL A 26 7.75 6.43 14.55
C VAL A 26 8.90 7.23 13.96
N VAL A 27 10.12 6.90 14.38
CA VAL A 27 11.35 7.55 13.93
C VAL A 27 12.22 6.55 13.18
N ILE A 28 12.72 6.94 12.03
CA ILE A 28 13.68 6.15 11.24
C ILE A 28 15.08 6.37 11.84
N SER A 29 15.80 5.29 12.15
CA SER A 29 17.18 5.38 12.59
C SER A 29 18.08 5.90 11.46
N ASN A 30 19.03 6.78 11.79
CA ASN A 30 20.05 7.24 10.84
C ASN A 30 21.03 6.14 10.44
N THR A 31 21.11 5.06 11.23
CA THR A 31 21.93 3.89 10.92
C THR A 31 21.32 3.09 9.77
N LYS A 32 22.17 2.73 8.80
CA LYS A 32 21.83 1.80 7.73
C LYS A 32 22.45 0.44 8.04
N GLU A 33 21.65 -0.60 7.89
CA GLU A 33 21.99 -1.99 8.17
C GLU A 33 21.87 -2.80 6.87
N SER A 34 22.81 -3.71 6.64
CA SER A 34 22.76 -4.67 5.54
C SER A 34 22.22 -6.01 6.01
N GLY A 35 21.25 -6.57 5.30
CA GLY A 35 20.75 -7.91 5.53
C GLY A 35 21.72 -8.95 4.97
N HIS A 36 22.37 -9.70 5.86
CA HIS A 36 23.39 -10.67 5.48
C HIS A 36 22.85 -12.09 5.22
N LYS A 37 21.71 -12.47 5.82
CA LYS A 37 21.09 -13.79 5.72
C LYS A 37 19.56 -13.72 5.87
N GLY A 38 18.87 -14.80 5.51
CA GLY A 38 17.42 -14.95 5.64
C GLY A 38 16.64 -14.13 4.61
N GLU A 39 15.37 -13.88 4.90
CA GLU A 39 14.43 -13.24 3.97
C GLU A 39 14.91 -11.85 3.49
N MET A 40 15.57 -11.09 4.36
CA MET A 40 16.13 -9.77 4.05
C MET A 40 17.56 -9.80 3.47
N ALA A 41 18.07 -10.97 3.07
CA ALA A 41 19.39 -11.06 2.46
C ALA A 41 19.51 -10.13 1.24
N ASN A 42 20.60 -9.36 1.19
CA ASN A 42 20.91 -8.36 0.18
C ASN A 42 20.01 -7.10 0.21
N CYS A 43 19.30 -6.85 1.31
CA CYS A 43 18.60 -5.58 1.53
C CYS A 43 19.45 -4.60 2.34
N ILE A 44 19.31 -3.29 2.08
CA ILE A 44 19.79 -2.21 2.96
C ILE A 44 18.56 -1.57 3.59
N TYR A 45 18.54 -1.45 4.92
CA TYR A 45 17.40 -0.94 5.66
C TYR A 45 17.81 -0.07 6.85
N SER A 46 16.87 0.68 7.39
CA SER A 46 17.01 1.34 8.69
C SER A 46 15.94 0.82 9.65
N SER A 47 16.33 0.65 10.91
CA SER A 47 15.39 0.29 11.98
C SER A 47 14.40 1.44 12.25
N LEU A 48 13.14 1.10 12.46
CA LEU A 48 12.09 1.99 12.96
C LEU A 48 12.03 1.89 14.48
N LYS A 49 11.97 3.05 15.15
CA LYS A 49 11.89 3.14 16.61
C LYS A 49 10.66 3.93 17.04
N CYS A 50 10.05 3.50 18.14
CA CYS A 50 9.06 4.32 18.82
C CYS A 50 9.73 5.57 19.42
N ARG A 51 9.14 6.75 19.21
CA ARG A 51 9.65 8.02 19.75
C ARG A 51 9.61 8.02 21.29
N GLY A 52 8.53 7.48 21.88
CA GLY A 52 8.32 7.45 23.32
C GLY A 52 9.25 6.47 24.04
N CYS A 53 9.12 5.17 23.76
CA CYS A 53 9.86 4.12 24.49
C CYS A 53 11.16 3.67 23.82
N ARG A 54 11.52 4.22 22.65
CA ARG A 54 12.75 3.91 21.89
C ARG A 54 12.89 2.46 21.41
N SER A 55 11.92 1.60 21.67
CA SER A 55 11.92 0.20 21.22
C SER A 55 11.92 0.11 19.70
N SER A 56 12.56 -0.95 19.18
CA SER A 56 12.50 -1.29 17.77
C SER A 56 11.13 -1.86 17.43
N VAL A 57 10.48 -1.28 16.43
CA VAL A 57 9.09 -1.58 16.07
C VAL A 57 8.96 -2.05 14.62
N GLY A 58 10.04 -1.98 13.85
CA GLY A 58 9.98 -2.23 12.43
C GLY A 58 11.24 -1.82 11.68
N LYS A 59 11.12 -1.74 10.35
CA LYS A 59 12.20 -1.36 9.43
C LYS A 59 11.64 -0.59 8.23
N VAL A 60 12.49 0.20 7.57
CA VAL A 60 12.26 0.74 6.23
C VAL A 60 13.38 0.25 5.34
N ILE A 61 13.02 -0.37 4.22
CA ILE A 61 13.99 -0.86 3.23
C ILE A 61 14.32 0.27 2.25
N HIS A 62 15.60 0.58 2.11
CA HIS A 62 16.12 1.57 1.16
C HIS A 62 16.53 0.91 -0.17
N SER A 63 17.19 -0.24 -0.07
CA SER A 63 17.62 -1.02 -1.23
C SER A 63 17.22 -2.48 -1.03
N ALA A 64 16.74 -3.12 -2.09
CA ALA A 64 16.29 -4.50 -2.06
C ALA A 64 16.46 -5.17 -3.42
N PRO A 65 16.63 -6.51 -3.45
CA PRO A 65 16.52 -7.30 -4.67
C PRO A 65 15.12 -7.18 -5.30
N SER A 66 15.01 -7.58 -6.57
CA SER A 66 13.77 -7.53 -7.35
C SER A 66 12.56 -8.13 -6.63
N ARG A 67 12.73 -9.28 -5.94
CA ARG A 67 11.67 -9.95 -5.16
C ARG A 67 11.04 -9.08 -4.06
N TRP A 68 11.77 -8.09 -3.55
CA TRP A 68 11.35 -7.17 -2.49
C TRP A 68 11.25 -5.71 -2.98
N ALA A 69 11.30 -5.48 -4.30
CA ALA A 69 11.34 -4.13 -4.85
C ALA A 69 10.06 -3.33 -4.55
N SER A 70 8.92 -4.00 -4.41
CA SER A 70 7.61 -3.41 -4.13
C SER A 70 7.44 -2.89 -2.70
N ILE A 71 8.28 -3.35 -1.76
CA ILE A 71 8.20 -2.96 -0.34
C ILE A 71 9.28 -1.94 0.06
N ARG A 72 10.05 -1.44 -0.90
CA ARG A 72 11.02 -0.35 -0.69
C ARG A 72 10.29 0.92 -0.29
N SER A 73 10.91 1.67 0.62
CA SER A 73 10.39 2.94 1.14
C SER A 73 9.05 2.83 1.87
N LEU A 74 8.56 1.61 2.14
CA LEU A 74 7.39 1.37 2.97
C LEU A 74 7.79 1.14 4.42
N PHE A 75 6.86 1.43 5.34
CA PHE A 75 7.04 1.17 6.76
C PHE A 75 6.67 -0.29 7.05
N LEU A 76 7.64 -1.07 7.50
CA LEU A 76 7.44 -2.49 7.83
C LEU A 76 7.43 -2.65 9.34
N LEU A 77 6.25 -2.87 9.93
CA LEU A 77 6.08 -3.00 11.38
C LEU A 77 6.07 -4.47 11.81
N HIS A 78 6.83 -4.81 12.85
CA HIS A 78 6.85 -6.16 13.41
C HIS A 78 5.56 -6.43 14.20
N ARG A 79 4.72 -7.36 13.73
CA ARG A 79 3.45 -7.71 14.41
C ARG A 79 3.63 -8.07 15.88
N ALA A 80 4.73 -8.74 16.23
CA ALA A 80 5.03 -9.13 17.60
C ALA A 80 5.20 -7.93 18.56
N ASN A 81 5.56 -6.76 18.04
CA ASN A 81 5.87 -5.57 18.83
C ASN A 81 4.74 -4.53 18.80
N ILE A 82 3.60 -4.85 18.18
CA ILE A 82 2.49 -3.92 17.95
C ILE A 82 1.21 -4.43 18.64
N THR A 83 0.51 -3.49 19.28
CA THR A 83 -0.85 -3.69 19.79
C THR A 83 -1.79 -2.80 18.99
N CYS A 84 -2.90 -3.38 18.54
CA CYS A 84 -3.94 -2.68 17.81
C CYS A 84 -5.11 -2.38 18.73
N TYR A 85 -5.71 -1.21 18.53
CA TYR A 85 -6.99 -0.86 19.14
C TYR A 85 -8.11 -1.14 18.14
N ILE A 86 -9.07 -1.98 18.52
CA ILE A 86 -10.27 -2.23 17.72
C ILE A 86 -11.36 -1.28 18.21
N LEU A 87 -11.81 -0.39 17.32
CA LEU A 87 -12.82 0.64 17.63
C LEU A 87 -14.15 0.02 18.05
N ASP A 88 -14.64 -0.97 17.31
CA ASP A 88 -15.95 -1.60 17.52
C ASP A 88 -16.07 -2.27 18.89
N SER A 89 -15.02 -2.99 19.31
CA SER A 89 -14.98 -3.70 20.59
C SER A 89 -14.31 -2.92 21.72
N ARG A 90 -13.77 -1.72 21.43
CA ARG A 90 -13.04 -0.86 22.37
C ARG A 90 -11.92 -1.60 23.13
N SER A 91 -11.25 -2.50 22.44
CA SER A 91 -10.28 -3.40 23.05
C SER A 91 -8.90 -3.30 22.43
N MET A 92 -7.89 -3.60 23.25
CA MET A 92 -6.50 -3.73 22.82
C MET A 92 -6.19 -5.20 22.55
N VAL A 93 -5.62 -5.47 21.37
CA VAL A 93 -5.28 -6.82 20.92
C VAL A 93 -3.90 -6.83 20.27
N ARG A 94 -3.14 -7.91 20.43
CA ARG A 94 -1.83 -8.01 19.78
C ARG A 94 -2.01 -8.10 18.27
N ALA A 95 -1.20 -7.37 17.51
CA ALA A 95 -1.27 -7.44 16.06
C ALA A 95 -1.00 -8.85 15.53
N SER A 96 -0.22 -9.66 16.25
CA SER A 96 0.04 -11.06 15.92
C SER A 96 -1.21 -11.96 15.95
N THR A 97 -2.27 -11.57 16.65
CA THR A 97 -3.51 -12.38 16.80
C THR A 97 -4.63 -11.93 15.87
N ILE A 98 -4.40 -10.89 15.06
CA ILE A 98 -5.40 -10.34 14.15
C ILE A 98 -5.01 -10.76 12.73
N THR A 99 -5.99 -11.11 11.91
CA THR A 99 -5.81 -11.23 10.46
C THR A 99 -6.19 -9.91 9.82
N LEU A 100 -5.28 -9.30 9.08
CA LEU A 100 -5.59 -8.08 8.34
C LEU A 100 -6.29 -8.50 7.05
N ASP A 101 -7.62 -8.49 7.07
CA ASP A 101 -8.41 -8.72 5.86
C ASP A 101 -8.33 -7.49 4.95
N LEU A 102 -7.23 -7.40 4.23
CA LEU A 102 -7.05 -6.38 3.21
C LEU A 102 -7.94 -6.75 2.04
N LYS A 103 -9.10 -6.08 1.96
CA LYS A 103 -9.99 -6.20 0.81
C LYS A 103 -9.17 -6.11 -0.47
N PRO A 104 -9.27 -7.09 -1.38
CA PRO A 104 -8.43 -7.11 -2.56
C PRO A 104 -8.66 -5.86 -3.40
N VAL A 105 -7.65 -5.00 -3.48
CA VAL A 105 -7.65 -3.78 -4.31
C VAL A 105 -8.01 -4.13 -5.76
N LYS A 106 -7.73 -5.37 -6.20
CA LYS A 106 -8.10 -5.91 -7.51
C LYS A 106 -9.59 -5.70 -7.83
N GLN A 107 -10.51 -5.96 -6.89
CA GLN A 107 -11.94 -5.78 -7.13
C GLN A 107 -12.28 -4.32 -7.40
N ASN A 108 -11.69 -3.40 -6.65
CA ASN A 108 -11.87 -1.96 -6.85
C ASN A 108 -11.25 -1.47 -8.17
N ILE A 109 -10.07 -1.97 -8.53
CA ILE A 109 -9.41 -1.65 -9.81
C ILE A 109 -10.23 -2.18 -10.99
N ASP A 110 -10.75 -3.41 -10.89
CA ASP A 110 -11.57 -3.99 -11.94
C ASP A 110 -12.85 -3.19 -12.16
N GLU A 111 -13.48 -2.71 -11.08
CA GLU A 111 -14.64 -1.82 -11.13
C GLU A 111 -14.30 -0.48 -11.79
N VAL A 112 -13.24 0.18 -11.35
CA VAL A 112 -12.77 1.45 -11.94
C VAL A 112 -12.46 1.25 -13.43
N ARG A 113 -11.77 0.17 -13.82
CA ARG A 113 -11.48 -0.13 -15.22
C ARG A 113 -12.76 -0.25 -16.05
N LYS A 114 -13.79 -0.92 -15.55
CA LYS A 114 -15.09 -1.01 -16.24
C LYS A 114 -15.74 0.37 -16.43
N GLN A 115 -15.68 1.23 -15.42
CA GLN A 115 -16.21 2.59 -15.52
C GLN A 115 -15.48 3.42 -16.56
N PHE A 116 -14.14 3.34 -16.60
CA PHE A 116 -13.32 3.99 -17.63
C PHE A 116 -13.63 3.47 -19.03
N GLN A 117 -13.78 2.15 -19.19
CA GLN A 117 -14.15 1.57 -20.47
C GLN A 117 -15.52 2.06 -20.94
N ALA A 118 -16.53 2.08 -20.06
CA ALA A 118 -17.85 2.59 -20.39
C ALA A 118 -17.84 4.08 -20.79
N GLN A 119 -16.99 4.90 -20.15
CA GLN A 119 -16.80 6.29 -20.56
C GLN A 119 -16.13 6.39 -21.93
N LEU A 120 -15.11 5.58 -22.20
CA LEU A 120 -14.44 5.55 -23.50
C LEU A 120 -15.43 5.20 -24.62
N ASP A 121 -16.24 4.17 -24.42
CA ASP A 121 -17.24 3.73 -25.41
C ASP A 121 -18.28 4.83 -25.69
N ARG A 122 -18.73 5.55 -24.64
CA ARG A 122 -19.62 6.72 -24.79
C ARG A 122 -18.96 7.84 -25.60
N MET A 123 -17.69 8.15 -25.32
CA MET A 123 -16.95 9.17 -26.05
C MET A 123 -16.77 8.80 -27.53
N LEU A 124 -16.50 7.52 -27.83
CA LEU A 124 -16.39 7.02 -29.20
C LEU A 124 -17.72 7.11 -29.95
N CYS A 125 -18.83 6.76 -29.30
CA CYS A 125 -20.17 6.91 -29.86
C CYS A 125 -20.53 8.37 -30.15
N LEU A 126 -20.20 9.29 -29.24
CA LEU A 126 -20.40 10.72 -29.46
C LEU A 126 -19.54 11.23 -30.63
N LYS A 127 -18.28 10.78 -30.71
CA LYS A 127 -17.37 11.15 -31.80
C LYS A 127 -17.90 10.72 -33.16
N SER A 128 -18.39 9.48 -33.31
CA SER A 128 -18.94 9.01 -34.59
C SER A 128 -20.17 9.82 -35.00
N ARG A 129 -21.11 10.06 -34.07
CA ARG A 129 -22.31 10.87 -34.34
C ARG A 129 -21.99 12.32 -34.76
N LEU A 130 -20.96 12.92 -34.17
CA LEU A 130 -20.50 14.25 -34.56
C LEU A 130 -19.87 14.23 -35.95
N ALA A 131 -19.06 13.21 -36.26
CA ALA A 131 -18.46 13.03 -37.59
C ALA A 131 -19.54 12.84 -38.67
N ASP A 132 -20.56 12.02 -38.41
CA ASP A 132 -21.66 11.77 -39.34
C ASP A 132 -22.46 13.05 -39.63
N ARG A 133 -22.78 13.84 -38.59
CA ARG A 133 -23.47 15.14 -38.74
C ARG A 133 -22.66 16.16 -39.53
N SER A 134 -21.34 16.22 -39.34
CA SER A 134 -20.50 17.10 -40.15
C SER A 134 -20.53 16.72 -41.62
N ILE A 135 -20.60 15.43 -41.96
CA ILE A 135 -20.70 14.96 -43.35
C ILE A 135 -22.07 15.34 -43.94
N THR A 136 -23.17 15.17 -43.21
CA THR A 136 -24.52 15.55 -43.69
C THR A 136 -24.62 17.05 -43.96
N SER A 137 -24.03 17.88 -43.09
CA SER A 137 -24.04 19.35 -43.25
C SER A 137 -23.18 19.88 -44.41
N VAL A 138 -22.28 19.05 -44.96
CA VAL A 138 -21.46 19.38 -46.14
C VAL A 138 -22.16 18.96 -47.44
N LEU A 139 -23.04 17.96 -47.40
CA LEU A 139 -23.84 17.52 -48.56
C LEU A 139 -25.10 18.37 -48.81
N GLU A 140 -25.51 19.20 -47.84
CA GLU A 140 -26.68 20.09 -47.93
C GLU A 140 -26.34 21.55 -48.32
N LYS A 141 -25.13 21.80 -48.84
CA LYS A 141 -24.70 23.09 -49.43
C LYS A 141 -24.32 22.92 -50.90
#